data_AF-A0A9E0HKS9-F1
#
_entry.id   AF-A0A9E0HKS9-F1
#
_cell.length_a   1.000
_cell.length_b   1.000
_cell.length_c   1.000
_cell.angle_alpha   90.00
_cell.angle_beta   90.00
_cell.angle_gamma   90.00
#
_symmetry.space_group_name_H-M   'P 1'
#
loop_
_entity.id
_entity.type
_entity.pdbx_description
1 polymer ?
#
loop_
_entity_poly.entity_id
_entity_poly.type
_entity_poly.pdbx_seq_one_letter_code
_entity_poly.pdbx_strand_id
1 'polypeptide(L)'
;MRSRPSSSLLVVLLVVLITSVVSVQGLWTGKGSDGWKGTVRSDVKGYYGYLQALFLRNDLGHEPFAWEYVRYTSDGRTVNKYFCGTSLLMAPWFGLGHALALKDQQAPKDGLSIHEMRALSVGAWVYLLLGLLALRALLLGMGVRDAAVAWTVAALGLGTQLLQYAALQPGWSHIYSFCTAGVFLLVLHRIHRGAHPLWWVAGAALFGLLVLIRPVNGLMVLALPVVAGRDTWPLVRRLFARPAVWIAALLTAAAVVGIQPLLWYLQTGHWLAYGYQGEGFHWDRPELFKVLFGFRRGLFLWAPVLLLALAGTFQSLRRDRTRGLGLVAYWAANTYVISSWWIWYYGSGFGSRVFVDHYPVLAIPFALLLNDLTERRWRMAQAFIAGCIALLGFQMWQYYVGILHPESMDRHKYAFTFLRSGDRFRDQLGGNYQAAPYNPNGMDVVLEESCGLEGGCSRWQGGRIEERPEARANGRVCVFDASTEYGITFTATTDRLPTGRALFLEVGLQRFEARAGDSHAMLAITEVEHADGGTAYYEPFRMNPVPPTPGRWEQLEYRIPVPPLQPGDRLSFYFWNQGHAGQVLIDDVFMRVNAVRPY
;
A
#
# COMPACT_ATOMS: atom_id res chain seq x y z
N MET A 1 -48.57 -4.24 0.62
CA MET A 1 -47.61 -4.73 -0.40
C MET A 1 -46.20 -4.42 0.09
N ARG A 2 -45.38 -5.42 0.43
CA ARG A 2 -43.96 -5.18 0.78
C ARG A 2 -43.24 -4.81 -0.52
N SER A 3 -42.77 -3.57 -0.65
CA SER A 3 -41.97 -3.14 -1.80
C SER A 3 -40.73 -4.01 -1.90
N ARG A 4 -40.44 -4.55 -3.09
CA ARG A 4 -39.21 -5.31 -3.31
C ARG A 4 -38.01 -4.40 -2.98
N PRO A 5 -36.99 -4.89 -2.28
CA PRO A 5 -35.79 -4.10 -2.00
C PRO A 5 -35.14 -3.65 -3.32
N SER A 6 -34.67 -2.40 -3.38
CA SER A 6 -34.01 -1.85 -4.57
C SER A 6 -32.77 -2.66 -4.94
N SER A 7 -32.46 -2.78 -6.23
CA SER A 7 -31.30 -3.53 -6.72
C SER A 7 -30.00 -3.03 -6.13
N SER A 8 -29.82 -1.71 -6.01
CA SER A 8 -28.60 -1.14 -5.43
C SER A 8 -28.40 -1.52 -3.96
N LEU A 9 -29.47 -1.62 -3.16
CA LEU A 9 -29.39 -2.06 -1.76
C LEU A 9 -28.99 -3.53 -1.67
N LEU A 10 -29.58 -4.39 -2.51
CA LEU A 10 -29.20 -5.81 -2.57
C LEU A 10 -27.73 -5.98 -2.94
N VAL A 11 -27.22 -5.18 -3.89
CA VAL A 11 -25.80 -5.21 -4.25
C VAL A 11 -24.91 -4.75 -3.10
N VAL A 12 -25.29 -3.69 -2.36
CA VAL A 12 -24.53 -3.27 -1.16
C VAL A 12 -24.40 -4.43 -0.17
N LEU A 13 -25.52 -5.10 0.15
CA LEU A 13 -25.53 -6.24 1.07
C LEU A 13 -24.70 -7.42 0.53
N LEU A 14 -24.77 -7.68 -0.79
CA LEU A 14 -23.99 -8.72 -1.44
C LEU A 14 -22.48 -8.45 -1.36
N VAL A 15 -22.04 -7.21 -1.59
CA VAL A 15 -20.61 -6.83 -1.49
C VAL A 15 -20.11 -7.08 -0.08
N VAL A 16 -20.86 -6.67 0.95
CA VAL A 16 -20.50 -6.88 2.36
C VAL A 16 -20.47 -8.38 2.69
N LEU A 17 -21.45 -9.15 2.22
CA LEU A 17 -21.51 -10.60 2.42
C LEU A 17 -20.31 -11.32 1.78
N ILE A 18 -20.00 -11.03 0.52
CA ILE A 18 -18.84 -11.60 -0.17
C ILE A 18 -17.56 -11.25 0.60
N THR A 19 -17.42 -9.98 1.00
CA THR A 19 -16.27 -9.49 1.78
C THR A 19 -16.13 -10.26 3.10
N SER A 20 -17.22 -10.43 3.86
CA SER A 20 -17.17 -11.13 5.14
C SER A 20 -16.84 -12.61 4.95
N VAL A 21 -17.39 -13.27 3.93
CA VAL A 21 -17.08 -14.68 3.62
C VAL A 21 -15.60 -14.84 3.25
N VAL A 22 -15.08 -13.99 2.37
CA VAL A 22 -13.66 -14.00 1.98
C VAL A 22 -12.77 -13.69 3.17
N SER A 23 -13.17 -12.80 4.07
CA SER A 23 -12.41 -12.49 5.28
C SER A 23 -12.39 -13.67 6.26
N VAL A 24 -13.52 -14.33 6.49
CA VAL A 24 -13.58 -15.51 7.38
C VAL A 24 -12.70 -16.64 6.83
N GLN A 25 -12.78 -16.93 5.53
CA GLN A 25 -12.01 -18.02 4.90
C GLN A 25 -10.53 -17.67 4.66
N GLY A 26 -10.25 -16.43 4.26
CA GLY A 26 -8.92 -15.99 3.84
C GLY A 26 -8.09 -15.43 4.99
N LEU A 27 -8.70 -14.58 5.83
CA LEU A 27 -8.04 -13.93 6.95
C LEU A 27 -8.23 -14.73 8.25
N TRP A 28 -9.45 -15.04 8.69
CA TRP A 28 -9.62 -15.63 10.03
C TRP A 28 -9.12 -17.06 10.13
N THR A 29 -9.48 -17.94 9.19
CA THR A 29 -8.99 -19.33 9.20
C THR A 29 -7.55 -19.41 8.70
N GLY A 30 -7.23 -18.79 7.55
CA GLY A 30 -5.89 -18.85 6.96
C GLY A 30 -5.33 -20.27 6.81
N LYS A 31 -4.00 -20.40 6.73
CA LYS A 31 -3.30 -21.70 6.81
C LYS A 31 -3.13 -22.07 8.28
N GLY A 32 -4.04 -22.86 8.85
CA GLY A 32 -3.90 -23.41 10.20
C GLY A 32 -4.73 -22.75 11.32
N SER A 33 -5.89 -22.17 11.01
CA SER A 33 -6.84 -21.51 11.96
C SER A 33 -6.33 -20.28 12.73
N ASP A 34 -5.11 -19.83 12.45
CA ASP A 34 -4.44 -18.70 13.11
C ASP A 34 -4.27 -17.47 12.22
N GLY A 35 -4.89 -17.45 11.03
CA GLY A 35 -4.74 -16.35 10.09
C GLY A 35 -5.19 -14.99 10.66
N TRP A 36 -6.10 -14.99 11.63
CA TRP A 36 -6.60 -13.80 12.32
C TRP A 36 -5.48 -12.93 12.93
N LYS A 37 -4.34 -13.53 13.29
CA LYS A 37 -3.13 -12.80 13.75
C LYS A 37 -2.62 -11.81 12.70
N GLY A 38 -2.89 -12.04 11.43
CA GLY A 38 -2.52 -11.15 10.32
C GLY A 38 -3.36 -9.87 10.22
N THR A 39 -4.36 -9.67 11.09
CA THR A 39 -5.22 -8.47 11.10
C THR A 39 -4.43 -7.21 11.47
N VAL A 40 -3.54 -7.32 12.46
CA VAL A 40 -2.64 -6.24 12.91
C VAL A 40 -1.21 -6.59 12.51
N ARG A 41 -0.75 -6.02 11.40
CA ARG A 41 0.63 -6.13 10.90
C ARG A 41 1.02 -4.88 10.11
N SER A 42 2.31 -4.66 9.89
CA SER A 42 2.82 -3.50 9.14
C SER A 42 2.22 -2.18 9.68
N ASP A 43 1.70 -1.30 8.83
CA ASP A 43 1.15 0.02 9.18
C ASP A 43 0.07 -0.06 10.27
N VAL A 44 -0.70 -1.15 10.31
CA VAL A 44 -1.76 -1.35 11.31
C VAL A 44 -1.22 -1.44 12.72
N LYS A 45 0.01 -1.95 12.92
CA LYS A 45 0.63 -1.97 14.26
C LYS A 45 0.68 -0.56 14.86
N GLY A 46 0.98 0.45 14.05
CA GLY A 46 1.03 1.83 14.53
C GLY A 46 -0.34 2.47 14.70
N TYR A 47 -1.30 2.22 13.80
CA TYR A 47 -2.69 2.66 14.04
C TYR A 47 -3.28 2.04 15.32
N TYR A 48 -3.03 0.75 15.53
CA TYR A 48 -3.51 0.02 16.70
C TYR A 48 -2.71 0.35 17.97
N GLY A 49 -1.44 0.72 17.83
CA GLY A 49 -0.52 1.04 18.92
C GLY A 49 -1.06 2.12 19.86
N TYR A 50 -1.74 3.14 19.31
CA TYR A 50 -2.43 4.16 20.11
C TYR A 50 -3.46 3.58 21.10
N LEU A 51 -4.20 2.53 20.70
CA LEU A 51 -5.21 1.91 21.54
C LEU A 51 -4.56 1.12 22.69
N GLN A 52 -3.50 0.38 22.39
CA GLN A 52 -2.74 -0.34 23.43
C GLN A 52 -2.04 0.62 24.38
N ALA A 53 -1.45 1.70 23.84
CA ALA A 53 -0.79 2.73 24.63
C ALA A 53 -1.76 3.41 25.61
N LEU A 54 -2.93 3.83 25.11
CA LEU A 54 -3.90 4.58 25.89
C LEU A 54 -4.70 3.70 26.87
N PHE A 55 -5.21 2.54 26.43
CA PHE A 55 -6.16 1.77 27.22
C PHE A 55 -5.55 0.62 28.03
N LEU A 56 -4.35 0.15 27.66
CA LEU A 56 -3.72 -0.99 28.35
C LEU A 56 -2.48 -0.56 29.13
N ARG A 57 -1.55 0.13 28.47
CA ARG A 57 -0.28 0.55 29.10
C ARG A 57 -0.42 1.81 29.93
N ASN A 58 -1.37 2.68 29.60
CA ASN A 58 -1.50 4.03 30.16
C ASN A 58 -0.21 4.86 29.99
N ASP A 59 0.52 4.62 28.89
CA ASP A 59 1.75 5.32 28.55
C ASP A 59 1.84 5.51 27.03
N LEU A 60 1.83 6.78 26.60
CA LEU A 60 1.98 7.21 25.22
C LEU A 60 3.43 7.55 24.85
N GLY A 61 4.26 7.89 25.84
CA GLY A 61 5.62 8.43 25.67
C GLY A 61 6.71 7.36 25.57
N HIS A 62 6.46 6.14 26.04
CA HIS A 62 7.43 5.03 26.00
C HIS A 62 6.85 3.78 25.35
N GLU A 63 6.35 3.91 24.11
CA GLU A 63 5.98 2.74 23.33
C GLU A 63 7.18 1.81 23.10
N PRO A 64 7.03 0.48 23.24
CA PRO A 64 8.08 -0.47 22.90
C PRO A 64 8.58 -0.26 21.47
N PHE A 65 9.89 -0.35 21.26
CA PHE A 65 10.47 -0.11 19.95
C PHE A 65 9.91 -1.10 18.91
N ALA A 66 9.35 -0.53 17.85
CA ALA A 66 8.98 -1.24 16.64
C ALA A 66 9.54 -0.43 15.46
N TRP A 67 10.54 -1.00 14.80
CA TRP A 67 11.30 -0.32 13.73
C TRP A 67 10.39 0.22 12.62
N GLU A 68 9.22 -0.40 12.40
CA GLU A 68 8.27 -0.01 11.37
C GLU A 68 7.63 1.37 11.61
N TYR A 69 7.38 1.75 12.87
CA TYR A 69 6.51 2.90 13.17
C TYR A 69 6.87 3.73 14.41
N VAL A 70 7.68 3.21 15.33
CA VAL A 70 8.14 3.95 16.52
C VAL A 70 9.47 4.63 16.21
N ARG A 71 9.59 5.89 16.62
CA ARG A 71 10.83 6.67 16.52
C ARG A 71 11.21 7.19 17.89
N TYR A 72 12.48 7.13 18.23
CA TYR A 72 13.01 7.77 19.44
C TYR A 72 13.22 9.27 19.19
N THR A 73 12.86 10.07 20.17
CA THR A 73 13.18 11.50 20.22
C THR A 73 14.51 11.71 20.95
N SER A 74 15.12 12.89 20.78
CA SER A 74 16.43 13.21 21.36
C SER A 74 16.47 13.17 22.89
N ASP A 75 15.31 13.31 23.54
CA ASP A 75 15.12 13.24 24.98
C ASP A 75 14.77 11.83 25.50
N GLY A 76 14.85 10.79 24.64
CA GLY A 76 14.65 9.39 25.01
C GLY A 76 13.19 8.93 25.02
N ARG A 77 12.23 9.80 24.69
CA ARG A 77 10.82 9.42 24.49
C ARG A 77 10.62 8.78 23.12
N THR A 78 9.38 8.37 22.86
CA THR A 78 8.97 7.73 21.61
C THR A 78 7.82 8.47 20.96
N VAL A 79 7.83 8.49 19.63
CA VAL A 79 6.73 8.99 18.80
C VAL A 79 6.27 7.92 17.84
N ASN A 80 4.95 7.73 17.80
CA ASN A 80 4.29 6.93 16.77
C ASN A 80 4.17 7.77 15.49
N LYS A 81 4.70 7.28 14.37
CA LYS A 81 4.73 8.08 13.14
C LYS A 81 3.37 8.32 12.50
N TYR A 82 2.39 7.48 12.78
CA TYR A 82 1.08 7.55 12.14
C TYR A 82 0.14 8.53 12.83
N PHE A 83 -0.89 8.99 12.12
CA PHE A 83 -1.95 9.79 12.73
C PHE A 83 -3.01 8.87 13.39
N CYS A 84 -3.65 9.37 14.44
CA CYS A 84 -4.55 8.57 15.29
C CYS A 84 -5.99 8.41 14.76
N GLY A 85 -6.34 8.99 13.61
CA GLY A 85 -7.74 9.00 13.14
C GLY A 85 -8.29 7.62 12.82
N THR A 86 -7.43 6.72 12.32
CA THR A 86 -7.79 5.30 12.15
C THR A 86 -8.06 4.63 13.50
N SER A 87 -7.21 4.90 14.49
CA SER A 87 -7.33 4.40 15.87
C SER A 87 -8.66 4.81 16.49
N LEU A 88 -9.10 6.06 16.29
CA LEU A 88 -10.37 6.56 16.80
C LEU A 88 -11.56 5.74 16.28
N LEU A 89 -11.54 5.35 15.01
CA LEU A 89 -12.59 4.53 14.40
C LEU A 89 -12.47 3.03 14.79
N MET A 90 -11.28 2.57 15.15
CA MET A 90 -11.07 1.23 15.69
C MET A 90 -11.49 1.10 17.17
N ALA A 91 -11.40 2.18 17.95
CA ALA A 91 -11.62 2.18 19.40
C ALA A 91 -12.90 1.48 19.89
N PRO A 92 -14.11 1.69 19.31
CA PRO A 92 -15.31 0.99 19.78
C PRO A 92 -15.23 -0.54 19.56
N TRP A 93 -14.58 -0.97 18.47
CA TRP A 93 -14.42 -2.38 18.13
C TRP A 93 -13.33 -3.04 18.95
N PHE A 94 -12.25 -2.32 19.22
CA PHE A 94 -11.25 -2.71 20.20
C PHE A 94 -11.87 -2.92 21.58
N GLY A 95 -12.64 -1.95 22.08
CA GLY A 95 -13.30 -2.06 23.39
C GLY A 95 -14.25 -3.27 23.47
N LEU A 96 -15.04 -3.51 22.42
CA LEU A 96 -15.90 -4.69 22.34
C LEU A 96 -15.11 -6.00 22.34
N GLY A 97 -14.08 -6.10 21.49
CA GLY A 97 -13.23 -7.29 21.41
C GLY A 97 -12.47 -7.54 22.72
N HIS A 98 -11.97 -6.49 23.35
CA HIS A 98 -11.23 -6.58 24.60
C HIS A 98 -12.13 -6.96 25.77
N ALA A 99 -13.37 -6.45 25.82
CA ALA A 99 -14.34 -6.88 26.82
C ALA A 99 -14.71 -8.36 26.70
N LEU A 100 -14.72 -8.91 25.48
CA LEU A 100 -14.87 -10.36 25.25
C LEU A 100 -13.61 -11.11 25.64
N ALA A 101 -12.44 -10.61 25.27
CA ALA A 101 -11.15 -11.19 25.64
C ALA A 101 -11.03 -11.31 27.15
N LEU A 102 -11.38 -10.28 27.94
CA LEU A 102 -11.33 -10.31 29.40
C LEU A 102 -12.19 -11.44 30.02
N LYS A 103 -13.28 -11.85 29.36
CA LYS A 103 -14.15 -12.95 29.82
C LYS A 103 -13.63 -14.34 29.45
N ASP A 104 -12.73 -14.43 28.48
CA ASP A 104 -12.14 -15.68 28.02
C ASP A 104 -10.83 -15.96 28.78
N GLN A 105 -10.81 -16.97 29.65
CA GLN A 105 -9.63 -17.28 30.47
C GLN A 105 -8.39 -17.67 29.65
N GLN A 106 -8.57 -18.13 28.41
CA GLN A 106 -7.46 -18.57 27.54
C GLN A 106 -6.95 -17.45 26.62
N ALA A 107 -7.71 -16.36 26.48
CA ALA A 107 -7.34 -15.24 25.62
C ALA A 107 -6.28 -14.35 26.27
N PRO A 108 -5.21 -13.95 25.54
CA PRO A 108 -4.24 -12.97 26.03
C PRO A 108 -4.92 -11.62 26.29
N LYS A 109 -4.45 -10.91 27.31
CA LYS A 109 -5.01 -9.61 27.74
C LYS A 109 -4.22 -8.40 27.23
N ASP A 110 -3.29 -8.63 26.32
CA ASP A 110 -2.42 -7.62 25.71
C ASP A 110 -3.08 -6.81 24.58
N GLY A 111 -4.38 -7.04 24.35
CA GLY A 111 -5.13 -6.42 23.27
C GLY A 111 -4.89 -7.07 21.91
N LEU A 112 -4.21 -8.22 21.82
CA LEU A 112 -3.95 -8.92 20.56
C LEU A 112 -4.64 -10.29 20.48
N SER A 113 -5.69 -10.51 21.27
CA SER A 113 -6.43 -11.77 21.23
C SER A 113 -7.26 -11.92 19.95
N ILE A 114 -7.73 -13.15 19.72
CA ILE A 114 -8.64 -13.48 18.62
C ILE A 114 -9.92 -12.63 18.65
N HIS A 115 -10.40 -12.23 19.83
CA HIS A 115 -11.61 -11.45 19.98
C HIS A 115 -11.43 -10.02 19.46
N GLU A 116 -10.33 -9.35 19.80
CA GLU A 116 -9.99 -8.03 19.26
C GLU A 116 -9.80 -8.08 17.74
N MET A 117 -9.05 -9.06 17.22
CA MET A 117 -8.80 -9.16 15.77
C MET A 117 -10.09 -9.41 14.96
N ARG A 118 -10.99 -10.24 15.48
CA ARG A 118 -12.30 -10.48 14.87
C ARG A 118 -13.20 -9.25 14.98
N ALA A 119 -13.24 -8.59 16.14
CA ALA A 119 -14.03 -7.39 16.35
C ALA A 119 -13.60 -6.25 15.41
N LEU A 120 -12.28 -6.06 15.21
CA LEU A 120 -11.75 -5.12 14.22
C LEU A 120 -12.23 -5.43 12.80
N SER A 121 -12.20 -6.71 12.41
CA SER A 121 -12.68 -7.15 11.09
C SER A 121 -14.17 -6.84 10.91
N VAL A 122 -15.00 -7.13 11.91
CA VAL A 122 -16.43 -6.79 11.92
C VAL A 122 -16.62 -5.28 11.82
N GLY A 123 -15.83 -4.49 12.54
CA GLY A 123 -15.87 -3.04 12.47
C GLY A 123 -15.58 -2.50 11.08
N ALA A 124 -14.55 -3.04 10.40
CA ALA A 124 -14.27 -2.69 9.02
C ALA A 124 -15.45 -3.02 8.09
N TRP A 125 -16.15 -4.13 8.27
CA TRP A 125 -17.33 -4.47 7.46
C TRP A 125 -18.51 -3.52 7.73
N VAL A 126 -18.68 -3.07 8.98
CA VAL A 126 -19.68 -2.06 9.32
C VAL A 126 -19.34 -0.72 8.66
N TYR A 127 -18.07 -0.29 8.70
CA TYR A 127 -17.64 0.93 7.99
C TYR A 127 -17.77 0.79 6.46
N LEU A 128 -17.47 -0.39 5.90
CA LEU A 128 -17.73 -0.66 4.48
C LEU A 128 -19.23 -0.50 4.16
N LEU A 129 -20.10 -1.12 4.95
CA LEU A 129 -21.56 -1.03 4.79
C LEU A 129 -22.02 0.43 4.85
N LEU A 130 -21.59 1.18 5.86
CA LEU A 130 -21.95 2.60 6.01
C LEU A 130 -21.43 3.45 4.84
N GLY A 131 -20.19 3.23 4.39
CA GLY A 131 -19.62 3.92 3.23
C GLY A 131 -20.37 3.63 1.94
N LEU A 132 -20.73 2.36 1.69
CA LEU A 132 -21.51 1.94 0.53
C LEU A 132 -22.95 2.48 0.57
N LEU A 133 -23.59 2.48 1.73
CA LEU A 133 -24.93 3.07 1.91
C LEU A 133 -24.90 4.60 1.72
N ALA A 134 -23.87 5.28 2.23
CA ALA A 134 -23.69 6.71 2.04
C ALA A 134 -23.46 7.06 0.56
N LEU A 135 -22.62 6.28 -0.12
CA LEU A 135 -22.39 6.42 -1.56
C LEU A 135 -23.67 6.17 -2.36
N ARG A 136 -24.41 5.11 -2.04
CA ARG A 136 -25.71 4.81 -2.65
C ARG A 136 -26.68 5.99 -2.47
N ALA A 137 -26.80 6.51 -1.25
CA ALA A 137 -27.69 7.63 -0.94
C ALA A 137 -27.27 8.92 -1.66
N LEU A 138 -25.97 9.17 -1.79
CA LEU A 138 -25.42 10.30 -2.54
C LEU A 138 -25.80 10.19 -4.01
N LEU A 139 -25.51 9.07 -4.67
CA LEU A 139 -25.74 8.88 -6.09
C LEU A 139 -27.24 8.94 -6.45
N LEU A 140 -28.09 8.28 -5.65
CA LEU A 140 -29.55 8.38 -5.82
C LEU A 140 -30.04 9.82 -5.58
N GLY A 141 -29.48 10.51 -4.58
CA GLY A 141 -29.79 11.92 -4.30
C GLY A 141 -29.35 12.88 -5.42
N MET A 142 -28.39 12.48 -6.25
CA MET A 142 -27.97 13.19 -7.45
C MET A 142 -28.83 12.85 -8.68
N GLY A 143 -29.86 12.00 -8.54
CA GLY A 143 -30.77 11.62 -9.61
C GLY A 143 -30.28 10.47 -10.48
N VAL A 144 -29.24 9.73 -10.05
CA VAL A 144 -28.78 8.53 -10.76
C VAL A 144 -29.79 7.40 -10.58
N ARG A 145 -30.14 6.71 -11.68
CA ARG A 145 -31.06 5.56 -11.65
C ARG A 145 -30.49 4.39 -10.82
N ASP A 146 -31.36 3.69 -10.09
CA ASP A 146 -30.96 2.62 -9.16
C ASP A 146 -30.06 1.54 -9.78
N ALA A 147 -30.32 1.15 -11.03
CA ALA A 147 -29.50 0.19 -11.75
C ALA A 147 -28.05 0.68 -11.98
N ALA A 148 -27.86 1.96 -12.33
CA ALA A 148 -26.52 2.53 -12.51
C ALA A 148 -25.78 2.62 -11.18
N VAL A 149 -26.48 2.94 -10.08
CA VAL A 149 -25.93 2.89 -8.72
C VAL A 149 -25.52 1.47 -8.35
N ALA A 150 -26.36 0.47 -8.62
CA ALA A 150 -26.07 -0.94 -8.33
C ALA A 150 -24.79 -1.41 -9.05
N TRP A 151 -24.66 -1.13 -10.35
CA TRP A 151 -23.46 -1.52 -11.11
C TRP A 151 -22.20 -0.72 -10.72
N THR A 152 -22.35 0.55 -10.32
CA THR A 152 -21.22 1.34 -9.78
C THR A 152 -20.73 0.76 -8.45
N VAL A 153 -21.65 0.40 -7.54
CA VAL A 153 -21.30 -0.23 -6.26
C VAL A 153 -20.66 -1.59 -6.48
N ALA A 154 -21.19 -2.43 -7.38
CA ALA A 154 -20.58 -3.72 -7.71
C ALA A 154 -19.18 -3.55 -8.30
N ALA A 155 -19.01 -2.62 -9.23
CA ALA A 155 -17.73 -2.30 -9.86
C ALA A 155 -16.67 -1.87 -8.85
N LEU A 156 -17.01 -0.96 -7.93
CA LEU A 156 -16.07 -0.51 -6.91
C LEU A 156 -15.82 -1.58 -5.85
N GLY A 157 -16.88 -2.22 -5.35
CA GLY A 157 -16.81 -3.23 -4.30
C GLY A 157 -16.05 -4.49 -4.69
N LEU A 158 -16.20 -4.95 -5.94
CA LEU A 158 -15.69 -6.25 -6.39
C LEU A 158 -14.70 -6.18 -7.56
N GLY A 159 -14.62 -5.02 -8.24
CA GLY A 159 -13.74 -4.79 -9.39
C GLY A 159 -12.54 -3.89 -9.09
N THR A 160 -12.31 -3.56 -7.82
CA THR A 160 -11.16 -2.77 -7.35
C THR A 160 -10.57 -3.33 -6.05
N GLN A 161 -9.47 -2.73 -5.58
CA GLN A 161 -8.76 -3.09 -4.36
C GLN A 161 -9.60 -2.91 -3.08
N LEU A 162 -10.79 -2.27 -3.16
CA LEU A 162 -11.70 -2.16 -2.02
C LEU A 162 -12.03 -3.53 -1.40
N LEU A 163 -12.18 -4.58 -2.23
CA LEU A 163 -12.42 -5.95 -1.77
C LEU A 163 -11.28 -6.46 -0.89
N GLN A 164 -10.03 -6.31 -1.34
CA GLN A 164 -8.85 -6.75 -0.60
C GLN A 164 -8.74 -6.04 0.75
N TYR A 165 -8.90 -4.72 0.76
CA TYR A 165 -8.77 -3.93 1.99
C TYR A 165 -9.92 -4.17 2.98
N ALA A 166 -11.09 -4.56 2.50
CA ALA A 166 -12.19 -4.91 3.40
C ALA A 166 -12.15 -6.38 3.87
N ALA A 167 -11.64 -7.30 3.04
CA ALA A 167 -11.66 -8.73 3.34
C ALA A 167 -10.37 -9.23 4.00
N LEU A 168 -9.21 -8.88 3.43
CA LEU A 168 -7.91 -9.45 3.82
C LEU A 168 -7.05 -8.49 4.66
N GLN A 169 -7.36 -7.20 4.62
CA GLN A 169 -6.61 -6.14 5.31
C GLN A 169 -7.53 -5.14 6.05
N PRO A 170 -8.52 -5.61 6.84
CA PRO A 170 -9.53 -4.75 7.45
C PRO A 170 -8.97 -3.72 8.44
N GLY A 171 -7.76 -3.95 8.99
CA GLY A 171 -7.09 -3.01 9.88
C GLY A 171 -6.43 -1.81 9.19
N TRP A 172 -6.38 -1.75 7.86
CA TRP A 172 -5.77 -0.62 7.17
C TRP A 172 -6.71 0.59 7.14
N SER A 173 -6.12 1.79 7.09
CA SER A 173 -6.83 3.08 7.11
C SER A 173 -7.79 3.31 5.92
N HIS A 174 -7.71 2.50 4.86
CA HIS A 174 -8.43 2.69 3.60
C HIS A 174 -9.95 2.55 3.71
N ILE A 175 -10.48 1.54 4.42
CA ILE A 175 -11.94 1.35 4.55
C ILE A 175 -12.57 2.45 5.41
N TYR A 176 -11.87 2.86 6.46
CA TYR A 176 -12.25 3.96 7.32
C TYR A 176 -12.26 5.30 6.55
N SER A 177 -11.25 5.52 5.69
CA SER A 177 -11.19 6.67 4.79
C SER A 177 -12.33 6.65 3.77
N PHE A 178 -12.56 5.50 3.12
CA PHE A 178 -13.66 5.31 2.16
C PHE A 178 -15.03 5.63 2.79
N CYS A 179 -15.30 5.11 3.99
CA CYS A 179 -16.53 5.38 4.71
C CYS A 179 -16.68 6.86 5.04
N THR A 180 -15.68 7.46 5.69
CA THR A 180 -15.71 8.86 6.11
C THR A 180 -15.85 9.79 4.91
N ALA A 181 -15.16 9.49 3.80
CA ALA A 181 -15.26 10.23 2.55
C ALA A 181 -16.67 10.10 1.93
N GLY A 182 -17.24 8.89 1.86
CA GLY A 182 -18.60 8.69 1.36
C GLY A 182 -19.65 9.44 2.17
N VAL A 183 -19.56 9.40 3.51
CA VAL A 183 -20.46 10.15 4.40
C VAL A 183 -20.25 11.66 4.26
N PHE A 184 -19.00 12.12 4.17
CA PHE A 184 -18.67 13.53 3.94
C PHE A 184 -19.30 14.06 2.65
N LEU A 185 -19.16 13.34 1.53
CA LEU A 185 -19.76 13.75 0.25
C LEU A 185 -21.29 13.74 0.31
N LEU A 186 -21.91 12.77 1.01
CA LEU A 186 -23.35 12.76 1.24
C LEU A 186 -23.81 13.98 2.06
N VAL A 187 -23.05 14.37 3.09
CA VAL A 187 -23.32 15.58 3.88
C VAL A 187 -23.19 16.82 3.01
N LEU A 188 -22.12 16.95 2.21
CA LEU A 188 -21.96 18.05 1.26
C LEU A 188 -23.16 18.14 0.30
N HIS A 189 -23.65 17.01 -0.21
CA HIS A 189 -24.82 16.97 -1.08
C HIS A 189 -26.09 17.44 -0.37
N ARG A 190 -26.31 17.03 0.89
CA ARG A 190 -27.44 17.52 1.71
C ARG A 190 -27.38 19.03 1.92
N ILE A 191 -26.21 19.56 2.25
CA ILE A 191 -26.00 21.01 2.39
C ILE A 191 -26.31 21.71 1.07
N HIS A 192 -25.80 21.20 -0.05
CA HIS A 192 -26.07 21.73 -1.38
C HIS A 192 -27.58 21.79 -1.69
N ARG A 193 -28.33 20.75 -1.28
CA ARG A 193 -29.80 20.65 -1.38
C ARG A 193 -30.59 21.48 -0.37
N GLY A 194 -29.92 22.30 0.45
CA GLY A 194 -30.58 23.24 1.37
C GLY A 194 -30.82 22.70 2.78
N ALA A 195 -30.06 21.70 3.22
CA ALA A 195 -30.13 21.22 4.60
C ALA A 195 -29.78 22.32 5.63
N HIS A 196 -30.19 22.07 6.88
CA HIS A 196 -29.96 22.99 8.00
C HIS A 196 -28.47 23.40 8.13
N PRO A 197 -28.13 24.67 8.42
CA PRO A 197 -26.74 25.13 8.49
C PRO A 197 -25.81 24.35 9.41
N LEU A 198 -26.31 23.69 10.47
CA LEU A 198 -25.50 22.83 11.34
C LEU A 198 -24.86 21.64 10.60
N TRP A 199 -25.36 21.25 9.42
CA TRP A 199 -24.71 20.23 8.60
C TRP A 199 -23.32 20.67 8.12
N TRP A 200 -23.02 21.97 8.03
CA TRP A 200 -21.66 22.45 7.78
C TRP A 200 -20.69 22.08 8.91
N VAL A 201 -21.16 22.13 10.17
CA VAL A 201 -20.36 21.72 11.33
C VAL A 201 -20.10 20.22 11.30
N ALA A 202 -21.13 19.42 10.99
CA ALA A 202 -20.97 17.96 10.82
C ALA A 202 -20.03 17.61 9.65
N GLY A 203 -20.15 18.32 8.52
CA GLY A 203 -19.25 18.17 7.37
C GLY A 203 -17.81 18.54 7.71
N ALA A 204 -17.61 19.58 8.51
CA ALA A 204 -16.29 19.99 8.96
C ALA A 204 -15.67 19.01 9.97
N ALA A 205 -16.47 18.41 10.87
CA ALA A 205 -16.02 17.33 11.74
C ALA A 205 -15.56 16.10 10.92
N LEU A 206 -16.33 15.71 9.91
CA LEU A 206 -15.96 14.61 9.00
C LEU A 206 -14.72 14.93 8.17
N PHE A 207 -14.56 16.17 7.72
CA PHE A 207 -13.35 16.62 7.03
C PHE A 207 -12.13 16.61 7.94
N GLY A 208 -12.26 17.10 9.18
CA GLY A 208 -11.22 17.00 10.20
C GLY A 208 -10.84 15.55 10.48
N LEU A 209 -11.83 14.65 10.55
CA LEU A 209 -11.60 13.22 10.71
C LEU A 209 -10.89 12.60 9.49
N LEU A 210 -11.21 13.01 8.26
CA LEU A 210 -10.48 12.58 7.05
C LEU A 210 -9.00 12.93 7.14
N VAL A 211 -8.68 14.17 7.50
CA VAL A 211 -7.30 14.65 7.68
C VAL A 211 -6.62 13.89 8.82
N LEU A 212 -7.33 13.64 9.92
CA LEU A 212 -6.82 12.90 11.06
C LEU A 212 -6.59 11.41 10.75
N ILE A 213 -7.37 10.79 9.86
CA ILE A 213 -7.11 9.43 9.38
C ILE A 213 -5.84 9.44 8.56
N ARG A 214 -5.75 10.34 7.57
CA ARG A 214 -4.57 10.53 6.71
C ARG A 214 -4.50 11.98 6.23
N PRO A 215 -3.40 12.71 6.44
CA PRO A 215 -3.29 14.12 6.03
C PRO A 215 -3.56 14.37 4.53
N VAL A 216 -3.13 13.44 3.67
CA VAL A 216 -3.37 13.51 2.20
C VAL A 216 -4.86 13.53 1.85
N ASN A 217 -5.74 12.97 2.70
CA ASN A 217 -7.18 13.02 2.49
C ASN A 217 -7.77 14.43 2.65
N GLY A 218 -6.98 15.43 3.10
CA GLY A 218 -7.34 16.84 3.01
C GLY A 218 -7.65 17.31 1.58
N LEU A 219 -7.11 16.63 0.55
CA LEU A 219 -7.48 16.87 -0.86
C LEU A 219 -8.96 16.61 -1.16
N MET A 220 -9.71 15.95 -0.27
CA MET A 220 -11.15 15.74 -0.40
C MET A 220 -11.95 17.06 -0.48
N VAL A 221 -11.39 18.19 -0.02
CA VAL A 221 -12.00 19.51 -0.20
C VAL A 221 -12.23 19.86 -1.67
N LEU A 222 -11.37 19.36 -2.57
CA LEU A 222 -11.49 19.54 -4.02
C LEU A 222 -12.69 18.81 -4.63
N ALA A 223 -13.36 17.94 -3.86
CA ALA A 223 -14.58 17.27 -4.29
C ALA A 223 -15.83 18.17 -4.21
N LEU A 224 -15.74 19.36 -3.60
CA LEU A 224 -16.86 20.31 -3.52
C LEU A 224 -17.48 20.65 -4.90
N PRO A 225 -16.69 21.03 -5.93
CA PRO A 225 -17.21 21.21 -7.28
C PRO A 225 -17.75 19.94 -7.93
N VAL A 226 -17.27 18.77 -7.53
CA VAL A 226 -17.75 17.49 -8.05
C VAL A 226 -19.20 17.23 -7.61
N VAL A 227 -19.50 17.49 -6.34
CA VAL A 227 -20.83 17.31 -5.76
C VAL A 227 -21.78 18.42 -6.23
N ALA A 228 -21.42 19.68 -6.01
CA ALA A 228 -22.31 20.83 -6.22
C ALA A 228 -22.40 21.31 -7.68
N GLY A 229 -21.45 20.93 -8.56
CA GLY A 229 -21.45 21.32 -9.96
C GLY A 229 -21.53 22.83 -10.18
N ARG A 230 -22.39 23.30 -11.08
CA ARG A 230 -22.59 24.74 -11.33
C ARG A 230 -22.94 25.58 -10.09
N ASP A 231 -23.49 24.96 -9.04
CA ASP A 231 -23.94 25.64 -7.83
C ASP A 231 -22.86 25.76 -6.74
N THR A 232 -21.61 25.39 -7.05
CA THR A 232 -20.48 25.50 -6.11
C THR A 232 -20.27 26.90 -5.58
N TRP A 233 -20.19 27.92 -6.45
CA TRP A 233 -19.97 29.30 -5.99
C TRP A 233 -21.14 29.86 -5.21
N PRO A 234 -22.41 29.68 -5.64
CA PRO A 234 -23.57 29.99 -4.80
C PRO A 234 -23.53 29.31 -3.43
N LEU A 235 -23.11 28.04 -3.36
CA LEU A 235 -22.98 27.30 -2.10
C LEU A 235 -21.92 27.90 -1.17
N VAL A 236 -20.74 28.21 -1.71
CA VAL A 236 -19.64 28.83 -0.96
C VAL A 236 -20.04 30.22 -0.45
N ARG A 237 -20.67 31.06 -1.28
CA ARG A 237 -21.19 32.37 -0.87
C ARG A 237 -22.21 32.27 0.26
N ARG A 238 -23.12 31.28 0.20
CA ARG A 238 -24.11 31.03 1.26
C ARG A 238 -23.48 30.66 2.61
N LEU A 239 -22.33 29.97 2.59
CA LEU A 239 -21.57 29.68 3.82
C LEU A 239 -20.96 30.94 4.41
N PHE A 240 -20.24 31.73 3.59
CA PHE A 240 -19.58 32.95 4.06
C PHE A 240 -20.55 34.04 4.51
N ALA A 241 -21.78 34.04 4.00
CA ALA A 241 -22.87 34.91 4.49
C ALA A 241 -23.34 34.58 5.92
N ARG A 242 -22.87 33.47 6.52
CA ARG A 242 -23.23 33.02 7.87
C ARG A 242 -21.99 32.87 8.76
N PRO A 243 -21.43 33.97 9.30
CA PRO A 243 -20.16 33.95 10.04
C PRO A 243 -20.12 32.96 11.19
N ALA A 244 -21.17 32.93 12.01
CA ALA A 244 -21.26 31.97 13.11
C ALA A 244 -21.14 30.52 12.66
N VAL A 245 -21.69 30.17 11.49
CA VAL A 245 -21.69 28.79 10.97
C VAL A 245 -20.32 28.40 10.44
N TRP A 246 -19.68 29.25 9.64
CA TRP A 246 -18.36 28.90 9.09
C TRP A 246 -17.26 28.97 10.15
N ILE A 247 -17.35 29.86 11.14
CA ILE A 247 -16.46 29.88 12.31
C ILE A 247 -16.65 28.61 13.13
N ALA A 248 -17.89 28.22 13.45
CA ALA A 248 -18.16 26.97 14.17
C ALA A 248 -17.65 25.74 13.40
N ALA A 249 -17.82 25.72 12.08
CA ALA A 249 -17.29 24.65 11.23
C ALA A 249 -15.75 24.60 11.27
N LEU A 250 -15.08 25.75 11.14
CA LEU A 250 -13.62 25.86 11.21
C LEU A 250 -13.09 25.39 12.57
N LEU A 251 -13.67 25.88 13.68
CA LEU A 251 -13.28 25.48 15.03
C LEU A 251 -13.50 23.99 15.27
N THR A 252 -14.58 23.43 14.70
CA THR A 252 -14.87 22.00 14.81
C THR A 252 -13.84 21.15 14.05
N ALA A 253 -13.51 21.52 12.80
CA ALA A 253 -12.46 20.85 12.04
C ALA A 253 -11.10 20.96 12.76
N ALA A 254 -10.77 22.14 13.27
CA ALA A 254 -9.54 22.39 14.03
C ALA A 254 -9.50 21.58 15.33
N ALA A 255 -10.62 21.45 16.05
CA ALA A 255 -10.70 20.63 17.26
C ALA A 255 -10.46 19.14 16.96
N VAL A 256 -11.04 18.60 15.88
CA VAL A 256 -10.83 17.20 15.47
C VAL A 256 -9.39 16.97 15.02
N VAL A 257 -8.83 17.82 14.15
CA VAL A 257 -7.44 17.70 13.71
C VAL A 257 -6.46 17.94 14.87
N GLY A 258 -6.82 18.83 15.80
CA GLY A 258 -6.08 19.20 17.00
C GLY A 258 -5.85 18.06 17.98
N ILE A 259 -6.56 16.94 17.84
CA ILE A 259 -6.28 15.70 18.57
C ILE A 259 -4.84 15.23 18.31
N GLN A 260 -4.34 15.37 17.07
CA GLN A 260 -2.98 14.91 16.75
C GLN A 260 -1.87 15.74 17.42
N PRO A 261 -1.86 17.09 17.35
CA PRO A 261 -0.95 17.92 18.14
C PRO A 261 -1.00 17.66 19.64
N LEU A 262 -2.19 17.41 20.20
CA LEU A 262 -2.33 17.04 21.60
C LEU A 262 -1.63 15.71 21.90
N LEU A 263 -1.81 14.70 21.06
CA LEU A 263 -1.10 13.43 21.22
C LEU A 263 0.41 13.61 21.11
N TRP A 264 0.91 14.39 20.15
CA TRP A 264 2.34 14.69 20.08
C TRP A 264 2.84 15.35 21.36
N TYR A 265 2.10 16.31 21.92
CA TYR A 265 2.47 16.94 23.17
C TYR A 265 2.52 15.94 24.33
N LEU A 266 1.56 15.00 24.40
CA LEU A 266 1.56 13.94 25.41
C LEU A 266 2.69 12.92 25.21
N GLN A 267 3.10 12.64 23.96
CA GLN A 267 4.17 11.71 23.62
C GLN A 267 5.56 12.30 23.85
N THR A 268 5.78 13.53 23.38
CA THR A 268 7.12 14.13 23.25
C THR A 268 7.31 15.43 24.02
N GLY A 269 6.24 16.01 24.57
CA GLY A 269 6.27 17.36 25.16
C GLY A 269 6.23 18.50 24.14
N HIS A 270 6.12 18.19 22.84
CA HIS A 270 6.08 19.17 21.76
C HIS A 270 4.76 19.10 20.98
N TRP A 271 4.19 20.27 20.66
CA TRP A 271 2.94 20.37 19.87
C TRP A 271 3.08 19.93 18.42
N LEU A 272 4.30 19.81 17.91
CA LEU A 272 4.61 19.34 16.57
C LEU A 272 5.73 18.30 16.67
N ALA A 273 5.49 17.10 16.15
CA ALA A 273 6.49 16.04 16.07
C ALA A 273 6.46 15.40 14.68
N TYR A 274 7.60 15.37 13.99
CA TYR A 274 7.71 14.77 12.67
C TYR A 274 8.14 13.30 12.78
N GLY A 275 7.18 12.38 12.70
CA GLY A 275 7.45 10.94 12.80
C GLY A 275 7.90 10.26 11.50
N TYR A 276 7.72 10.89 10.34
CA TYR A 276 8.08 10.35 9.01
C TYR A 276 9.54 10.65 8.63
N GLN A 277 10.47 10.51 9.58
CA GLN A 277 11.91 10.65 9.30
C GLN A 277 12.37 9.59 8.30
N GLY A 278 13.14 9.99 7.29
CA GLY A 278 13.55 9.10 6.19
C GLY A 278 12.45 8.85 5.14
N GLU A 279 11.35 9.59 5.17
CA GLU A 279 10.24 9.50 4.21
C GLU A 279 9.80 10.91 3.76
N GLY A 280 9.28 11.04 2.53
CA GLY A 280 8.79 12.31 2.03
C GLY A 280 8.37 12.30 0.55
N PHE A 281 8.34 13.48 -0.06
CA PHE A 281 7.84 13.69 -1.41
C PHE A 281 8.93 14.22 -2.35
N HIS A 282 9.10 13.55 -3.48
CA HIS A 282 9.82 14.04 -4.65
C HIS A 282 8.86 14.82 -5.57
N TRP A 283 8.62 16.08 -5.22
CA TRP A 283 7.74 16.98 -5.99
C TRP A 283 8.25 17.27 -7.41
N ASP A 284 9.57 17.22 -7.61
CA ASP A 284 10.29 17.50 -8.86
C ASP A 284 10.24 16.34 -9.87
N ARG A 285 9.99 15.10 -9.42
CA ARG A 285 10.05 13.89 -10.24
C ARG A 285 8.90 12.91 -9.95
N PRO A 286 7.65 13.34 -10.16
CA PRO A 286 6.47 12.50 -9.93
C PRO A 286 6.39 11.32 -10.91
N GLU A 287 6.09 10.13 -10.41
CA GLU A 287 6.00 8.89 -11.21
C GLU A 287 4.59 8.67 -11.82
N LEU A 288 4.06 9.73 -12.47
CA LEU A 288 2.66 9.82 -12.93
C LEU A 288 2.21 8.63 -13.78
N PHE A 289 2.98 8.30 -14.82
CA PHE A 289 2.63 7.21 -15.74
C PHE A 289 2.68 5.85 -15.05
N LYS A 290 3.67 5.63 -14.17
CA LYS A 290 3.81 4.35 -13.46
C LYS A 290 2.68 4.14 -12.45
N VAL A 291 2.24 5.19 -11.76
CA VAL A 291 1.09 5.15 -10.84
C VAL A 291 -0.22 4.83 -11.55
N LEU A 292 -0.42 5.30 -12.79
CA LEU A 292 -1.67 5.08 -13.52
C LEU A 292 -1.67 3.78 -14.35
N PHE A 293 -0.55 3.45 -15.01
CA PHE A 293 -0.47 2.38 -16.02
C PHE A 293 0.69 1.39 -15.82
N GLY A 294 1.55 1.60 -14.82
CA GLY A 294 2.72 0.76 -14.60
C GLY A 294 2.39 -0.69 -14.21
N PHE A 295 3.26 -1.63 -14.61
CA PHE A 295 3.06 -3.06 -14.30
C PHE A 295 3.16 -3.40 -12.82
N ARG A 296 3.93 -2.63 -12.06
CA ARG A 296 4.06 -2.85 -10.62
C ARG A 296 2.70 -2.73 -9.93
N ARG A 297 2.05 -1.55 -10.05
CA ARG A 297 0.79 -1.20 -9.36
C ARG A 297 -0.06 -0.13 -10.04
N GLY A 298 0.04 0.02 -11.37
CA GLY A 298 -0.74 1.00 -12.12
C GLY A 298 -2.25 0.88 -11.87
N LEU A 299 -2.90 1.98 -11.53
CA LEU A 299 -4.33 2.03 -11.20
C LEU A 299 -5.20 1.33 -12.27
N PHE A 300 -5.04 1.69 -13.54
CA PHE A 300 -5.87 1.17 -14.62
C PHE A 300 -5.48 -0.23 -15.09
N LEU A 301 -4.24 -0.66 -14.83
CA LEU A 301 -3.82 -2.03 -15.13
C LEU A 301 -4.47 -3.02 -14.15
N TRP A 302 -4.48 -2.68 -12.86
CA TRP A 302 -4.96 -3.55 -11.78
C TRP A 302 -6.42 -3.29 -11.38
N ALA A 303 -7.03 -2.19 -11.82
CA ALA A 303 -8.45 -1.89 -11.65
C ALA A 303 -9.02 -1.21 -12.92
N PRO A 304 -9.04 -1.91 -14.07
CA PRO A 304 -9.47 -1.33 -15.35
C PRO A 304 -10.90 -0.80 -15.34
N VAL A 305 -11.74 -1.24 -14.39
CA VAL A 305 -13.10 -0.73 -14.22
C VAL A 305 -13.13 0.79 -13.95
N LEU A 306 -12.07 1.34 -13.36
CA LEU A 306 -11.94 2.79 -13.10
C LEU A 306 -11.73 3.63 -14.37
N LEU A 307 -11.47 3.01 -15.53
CA LEU A 307 -11.52 3.71 -16.82
C LEU A 307 -12.90 4.32 -17.08
N LEU A 308 -13.97 3.74 -16.53
CA LEU A 308 -15.33 4.31 -16.60
C LEU A 308 -15.44 5.60 -15.78
N ALA A 309 -14.75 5.72 -14.65
CA ALA A 309 -14.68 6.97 -13.88
C ALA A 309 -13.94 8.06 -14.68
N LEU A 310 -12.84 7.70 -15.34
CA LEU A 310 -12.10 8.61 -16.22
C LEU A 310 -12.95 9.06 -17.42
N ALA A 311 -13.63 8.14 -18.09
CA ALA A 311 -14.56 8.46 -19.19
C ALA A 311 -15.72 9.35 -18.72
N GLY A 312 -16.26 9.09 -17.52
CA GLY A 312 -17.29 9.92 -16.90
C GLY A 312 -16.83 11.33 -16.55
N THR A 313 -15.55 11.52 -16.21
CA THR A 313 -14.95 12.85 -16.05
C THR A 313 -15.01 13.64 -17.35
N PHE A 314 -14.61 13.03 -18.48
CA PHE A 314 -14.66 13.70 -19.78
C PHE A 314 -16.09 13.99 -20.25
N GLN A 315 -17.04 13.10 -19.94
CA GLN A 315 -18.46 13.36 -20.19
C GLN A 315 -18.97 14.55 -19.35
N SER A 316 -18.57 14.62 -18.07
CA SER A 316 -18.95 15.69 -17.16
C SER A 316 -18.49 17.06 -17.65
N LEU A 317 -17.29 17.17 -18.25
CA LEU A 317 -16.79 18.42 -18.85
C LEU A 317 -17.74 19.01 -19.91
N ARG A 318 -18.49 18.15 -20.63
CA ARG A 318 -19.42 18.57 -21.67
C ARG A 318 -20.81 18.94 -21.13
N ARG A 319 -21.19 18.41 -19.96
CA ARG A 319 -22.54 18.59 -19.40
C ARG A 319 -22.61 19.63 -18.29
N ASP A 320 -21.66 19.57 -17.37
CA ASP A 320 -21.51 20.51 -16.26
C ASP A 320 -20.02 20.86 -16.16
N ARG A 321 -19.65 21.98 -16.78
CA ARG A 321 -18.24 22.40 -16.89
C ARG A 321 -17.59 22.57 -15.52
N THR A 322 -18.32 23.06 -14.52
CA THR A 322 -17.79 23.23 -13.16
C THR A 322 -17.50 21.87 -12.50
N ARG A 323 -18.44 20.92 -12.61
CA ARG A 323 -18.23 19.54 -12.14
C ARG A 323 -17.06 18.86 -12.85
N GLY A 324 -17.03 18.96 -14.19
CA GLY A 324 -15.99 18.36 -15.01
C GLY A 324 -14.60 18.92 -14.71
N LEU A 325 -14.46 20.25 -14.59
CA LEU A 325 -13.19 20.88 -14.20
C LEU A 325 -12.79 20.51 -12.78
N GLY A 326 -13.75 20.45 -11.85
CA GLY A 326 -13.52 19.96 -10.48
C GLY A 326 -12.98 18.53 -10.46
N LEU A 327 -13.53 17.64 -11.29
CA LEU A 327 -13.05 16.27 -11.44
C LEU A 327 -11.65 16.19 -12.05
N VAL A 328 -11.34 17.00 -13.07
CA VAL A 328 -10.00 17.07 -13.65
C VAL A 328 -8.99 17.58 -12.61
N ALA A 329 -9.32 18.64 -11.88
CA ALA A 329 -8.48 19.15 -10.80
C ALA A 329 -8.27 18.11 -9.70
N TYR A 330 -9.33 17.36 -9.33
CA TYR A 330 -9.25 16.28 -8.38
C TYR A 330 -8.33 15.15 -8.86
N TRP A 331 -8.48 14.68 -10.10
CA TRP A 331 -7.60 13.68 -10.69
C TRP A 331 -6.14 14.17 -10.72
N ALA A 332 -5.91 15.39 -11.19
CA ALA A 332 -4.57 15.96 -11.31
C ALA A 332 -3.88 16.09 -9.95
N ALA A 333 -4.55 16.70 -8.96
CA ALA A 333 -3.99 16.92 -7.63
C ALA A 333 -3.68 15.61 -6.90
N ASN A 334 -4.64 14.66 -6.88
CA ASN A 334 -4.43 13.38 -6.20
C ASN A 334 -3.35 12.56 -6.91
N THR A 335 -3.37 12.46 -8.24
CA THR A 335 -2.36 11.71 -8.98
C THR A 335 -0.98 12.31 -8.78
N TYR A 336 -0.84 13.64 -8.82
CA TYR A 336 0.43 14.33 -8.56
C TYR A 336 0.97 14.00 -7.16
N VAL A 337 0.19 14.27 -6.10
CA VAL A 337 0.62 14.01 -4.71
C VAL A 337 0.96 12.54 -4.50
N ILE A 338 0.14 11.63 -5.03
CA ILE A 338 0.38 10.19 -4.91
C ILE A 338 1.68 9.78 -5.62
N SER A 339 1.89 10.30 -6.83
CA SER A 339 3.07 9.96 -7.65
C SER A 339 4.37 10.61 -7.17
N SER A 340 4.28 11.66 -6.37
CA SER A 340 5.43 12.32 -5.75
C SER A 340 5.89 11.63 -4.47
N TRP A 341 5.12 10.72 -3.87
CA TRP A 341 5.59 9.98 -2.70
C TRP A 341 6.83 9.16 -3.06
N TRP A 342 7.87 9.21 -2.21
CA TRP A 342 9.19 8.62 -2.49
C TRP A 342 9.15 7.16 -2.96
N ILE A 343 8.25 6.38 -2.36
CA ILE A 343 7.88 5.05 -2.79
C ILE A 343 6.54 5.09 -3.53
N TRP A 344 6.54 5.53 -4.79
CA TRP A 344 5.33 5.73 -5.60
C TRP A 344 4.41 4.50 -5.71
N TYR A 345 4.95 3.29 -5.48
CA TYR A 345 4.20 2.02 -5.47
C TYR A 345 3.68 1.61 -4.08
N TYR A 346 3.98 2.37 -3.03
CA TYR A 346 3.46 2.21 -1.66
C TYR A 346 3.68 0.82 -1.03
N GLY A 347 4.91 0.32 -1.10
CA GLY A 347 5.35 -0.91 -0.41
C GLY A 347 4.80 -2.20 -1.02
N SER A 348 4.66 -3.27 -0.23
CA SER A 348 4.09 -4.57 -0.63
C SER A 348 2.54 -4.58 -0.68
N GLY A 349 1.90 -5.47 -1.45
CA GLY A 349 0.45 -5.45 -1.73
C GLY A 349 0.02 -5.69 -3.19
N PHE A 350 -1.30 -5.69 -3.41
CA PHE A 350 -1.95 -5.94 -4.70
C PHE A 350 -2.66 -4.67 -5.21
N GLY A 351 -2.26 -4.19 -6.39
CA GLY A 351 -2.80 -2.99 -7.04
C GLY A 351 -2.58 -1.66 -6.28
N SER A 352 -3.19 -0.59 -6.78
CA SER A 352 -2.96 0.77 -6.26
C SER A 352 -3.86 1.12 -5.08
N ARG A 353 -3.40 0.78 -3.87
CA ARG A 353 -4.17 0.95 -2.62
C ARG A 353 -4.55 2.38 -2.26
N VAL A 354 -3.70 3.32 -2.65
CA VAL A 354 -3.82 4.74 -2.28
C VAL A 354 -5.00 5.45 -2.89
N PHE A 355 -5.57 4.92 -3.98
CA PHE A 355 -6.78 5.47 -4.58
C PHE A 355 -8.07 5.03 -3.88
N VAL A 356 -8.04 4.03 -3.00
CA VAL A 356 -9.24 3.49 -2.33
C VAL A 356 -9.99 4.59 -1.56
N ASP A 357 -9.24 5.46 -0.88
CA ASP A 357 -9.76 6.61 -0.12
C ASP A 357 -10.57 7.58 -1.01
N HIS A 358 -10.25 7.63 -2.30
CA HIS A 358 -10.80 8.56 -3.29
C HIS A 358 -11.94 7.95 -4.12
N TYR A 359 -12.21 6.64 -3.99
CA TYR A 359 -13.29 5.97 -4.72
C TYR A 359 -14.66 6.62 -4.56
N PRO A 360 -15.07 7.19 -3.41
CA PRO A 360 -16.36 7.87 -3.31
C PRO A 360 -16.51 9.05 -4.26
N VAL A 361 -15.42 9.79 -4.54
CA VAL A 361 -15.43 10.88 -5.53
C VAL A 361 -15.44 10.32 -6.95
N LEU A 362 -14.61 9.30 -7.22
CA LEU A 362 -14.52 8.66 -8.54
C LEU A 362 -15.82 7.92 -8.93
N ALA A 363 -16.61 7.50 -7.95
CA ALA A 363 -17.93 6.89 -8.15
C ALA A 363 -18.93 7.85 -8.80
N ILE A 364 -18.82 9.17 -8.58
CA ILE A 364 -19.74 10.17 -9.11
C ILE A 364 -19.70 10.20 -10.65
N PRO A 365 -18.56 10.49 -11.32
CA PRO A 365 -18.50 10.47 -12.78
C PRO A 365 -18.78 9.09 -13.37
N PHE A 366 -18.37 8.03 -12.68
CA PHE A 366 -18.68 6.65 -13.09
C PHE A 366 -20.20 6.45 -13.19
N ALA A 367 -20.92 6.78 -12.11
CA ALA A 367 -22.36 6.57 -12.02
C ALA A 367 -23.13 7.47 -12.99
N LEU A 368 -22.69 8.73 -13.16
CA LEU A 368 -23.26 9.66 -14.15
C LEU A 368 -23.08 9.13 -15.58
N LEU A 369 -21.90 8.60 -15.92
CA LEU A 369 -21.66 7.95 -17.21
C LEU A 369 -22.66 6.82 -17.46
N LEU A 370 -22.76 5.90 -16.50
CA LEU A 370 -23.67 4.76 -16.54
C LEU A 370 -25.15 5.13 -16.62
N ASN A 371 -25.53 6.26 -16.00
CA ASN A 371 -26.90 6.77 -16.01
C ASN A 371 -27.36 7.13 -17.42
N ASP A 372 -26.44 7.62 -18.25
CA ASP A 372 -26.74 8.22 -19.55
C ASP A 372 -26.51 7.28 -20.74
N LEU A 373 -26.12 6.04 -20.49
CA LEU A 373 -25.84 5.10 -21.58
C LEU A 373 -27.13 4.66 -22.28
N THR A 374 -27.07 4.62 -23.61
CA THR A 374 -28.06 3.92 -24.44
C THR A 374 -28.09 2.44 -24.09
N GLU A 375 -29.17 1.73 -24.40
CA GLU A 375 -29.33 0.33 -24.02
C GLU A 375 -28.17 -0.56 -24.50
N ARG A 376 -27.73 -0.39 -25.76
CA ARG A 376 -26.58 -1.13 -26.30
C ARG A 376 -25.29 -0.86 -25.50
N ARG A 377 -24.98 0.42 -25.24
CA ARG A 377 -23.78 0.81 -24.48
C ARG A 377 -23.86 0.40 -23.02
N TRP A 378 -25.06 0.39 -22.45
CA TRP A 378 -25.34 -0.09 -21.10
C TRP A 378 -25.00 -1.58 -20.98
N ARG A 379 -25.48 -2.43 -21.89
CA ARG A 379 -25.13 -3.87 -21.90
C ARG A 379 -23.63 -4.10 -22.07
N MET A 380 -22.97 -3.33 -22.93
CA MET A 380 -21.50 -3.38 -23.08
C MET A 380 -20.78 -2.99 -21.79
N ALA A 381 -21.23 -1.94 -21.10
CA ALA A 381 -20.66 -1.53 -19.83
C ALA A 381 -20.85 -2.59 -18.74
N GLN A 382 -22.02 -3.25 -18.69
CA GLN A 382 -22.26 -4.37 -17.77
C GLN A 382 -21.31 -5.55 -18.04
N ALA A 383 -21.15 -5.94 -19.31
CA ALA A 383 -20.21 -7.00 -19.70
C ALA A 383 -18.76 -6.64 -19.35
N PHE A 384 -18.35 -5.40 -19.60
CA PHE A 384 -17.03 -4.89 -19.22
C PHE A 384 -16.83 -4.94 -17.70
N ILE A 385 -17.78 -4.43 -16.91
CA ILE A 385 -17.71 -4.45 -15.44
C ILE A 385 -17.63 -5.89 -14.93
N ALA A 386 -18.46 -6.80 -15.44
CA ALA A 386 -18.43 -8.21 -15.06
C ALA A 386 -17.08 -8.85 -15.39
N GLY A 387 -16.52 -8.57 -16.58
CA GLY A 387 -15.18 -9.01 -16.96
C GLY A 387 -14.08 -8.46 -16.05
N CYS A 388 -14.15 -7.19 -15.65
CA CYS A 388 -13.21 -6.61 -14.70
C CYS A 388 -13.32 -7.22 -13.30
N ILE A 389 -14.53 -7.51 -12.81
CA ILE A 389 -14.75 -8.20 -11.53
C ILE A 389 -14.15 -9.61 -11.58
N ALA A 390 -14.39 -10.35 -12.67
CA ALA A 390 -13.81 -11.68 -12.86
C ALA A 390 -12.28 -11.63 -12.92
N LEU A 391 -11.71 -10.67 -13.67
CA LEU A 391 -10.27 -10.48 -13.77
C LEU A 391 -9.66 -10.14 -12.41
N LEU A 392 -10.23 -9.18 -11.67
CA LEU A 392 -9.73 -8.80 -10.35
C LEU A 392 -9.80 -9.98 -9.38
N GLY A 393 -10.92 -10.70 -9.34
CA GLY A 393 -11.08 -11.88 -8.49
C GLY A 393 -10.04 -12.96 -8.82
N PHE A 394 -9.80 -13.21 -10.12
CA PHE A 394 -8.78 -14.16 -10.56
C PHE A 394 -7.37 -13.71 -10.17
N GLN A 395 -7.00 -12.45 -10.39
CA GLN A 395 -5.68 -11.93 -10.03
C GLN A 395 -5.48 -11.85 -8.52
N MET A 396 -6.53 -11.55 -7.74
CA MET A 396 -6.48 -11.60 -6.28
C MET A 396 -6.23 -13.04 -5.79
N TRP A 397 -6.84 -14.04 -6.43
CA TRP A 397 -6.50 -15.45 -6.19
C TRP A 397 -5.04 -15.75 -6.54
N GLN A 398 -4.55 -15.31 -7.71
CA GLN A 398 -3.15 -15.50 -8.11
C GLN A 398 -2.17 -14.89 -7.08
N TYR A 399 -2.50 -13.70 -6.55
CA TYR A 399 -1.74 -13.07 -5.48
C TYR A 399 -1.77 -13.91 -4.19
N TYR A 400 -2.96 -14.39 -3.79
CA TYR A 400 -3.12 -15.21 -2.59
C TYR A 400 -2.33 -16.53 -2.64
N VAL A 401 -2.26 -17.18 -3.82
CA VAL A 401 -1.53 -18.46 -3.99
C VAL A 401 -0.05 -18.29 -4.37
N GLY A 402 0.48 -17.05 -4.37
CA GLY A 402 1.91 -16.80 -4.63
C GLY A 402 2.32 -16.87 -6.11
N ILE A 403 1.38 -16.78 -7.05
CA ILE A 403 1.70 -16.66 -8.49
C ILE A 403 2.18 -15.24 -8.80
N LEU A 404 1.53 -14.23 -8.23
CA LEU A 404 1.97 -12.82 -8.38
C LEU A 404 2.99 -12.47 -7.32
N HIS A 405 4.07 -11.81 -7.72
CA HIS A 405 5.09 -11.32 -6.80
C HIS A 405 4.51 -10.18 -5.94
N PRO A 406 4.70 -10.19 -4.61
CA PRO A 406 4.01 -9.25 -3.73
C PRO A 406 4.52 -7.81 -3.80
N GLU A 407 5.74 -7.62 -4.31
CA GLU A 407 6.42 -6.32 -4.25
C GLU A 407 6.91 -5.82 -5.61
N SER A 408 7.84 -6.54 -6.24
CA SER A 408 8.53 -6.13 -7.47
C SER A 408 7.92 -6.70 -8.74
N MET A 409 6.62 -6.51 -8.95
CA MET A 409 5.99 -6.81 -10.26
C MET A 409 6.51 -5.87 -11.35
N ASP A 410 6.72 -6.42 -12.54
CA ASP A 410 7.14 -5.72 -13.76
C ASP A 410 6.44 -6.31 -15.00
N ARG A 411 6.79 -5.81 -16.19
CA ARG A 411 6.20 -6.26 -17.45
C ARG A 411 6.44 -7.74 -17.73
N HIS A 412 7.65 -8.25 -17.46
CA HIS A 412 8.02 -9.64 -17.73
C HIS A 412 7.31 -10.58 -16.76
N LYS A 413 7.29 -10.25 -15.47
CA LYS A 413 6.55 -10.98 -14.42
C LYS A 413 5.05 -11.00 -14.70
N TYR A 414 4.49 -9.86 -15.10
CA TYR A 414 3.07 -9.78 -15.44
C TYR A 414 2.75 -10.65 -16.67
N ALA A 415 3.56 -10.60 -17.73
CA ALA A 415 3.37 -11.45 -18.90
C ALA A 415 3.49 -12.95 -18.58
N PHE A 416 4.43 -13.33 -17.71
CA PHE A 416 4.61 -14.71 -17.25
C PHE A 416 3.37 -15.23 -16.50
N THR A 417 2.75 -14.38 -15.69
CA THR A 417 1.65 -14.76 -14.79
C THR A 417 0.26 -14.50 -15.35
N PHE A 418 0.10 -13.68 -16.39
CA PHE A 418 -1.21 -13.23 -16.86
C PHE A 418 -2.15 -14.41 -17.20
N LEU A 419 -3.29 -14.46 -16.49
CA LEU A 419 -4.30 -15.53 -16.64
C LEU A 419 -3.76 -16.96 -16.49
N ARG A 420 -2.60 -17.14 -15.83
CA ARG A 420 -2.02 -18.45 -15.55
C ARG A 420 -2.53 -19.04 -14.23
N SER A 421 -2.73 -20.35 -14.22
CA SER A 421 -3.15 -21.12 -13.05
C SER A 421 -2.38 -22.45 -12.99
N GLY A 422 -2.34 -23.06 -11.81
CA GLY A 422 -1.65 -24.34 -11.54
C GLY A 422 -0.41 -24.18 -10.67
N ASP A 423 -0.01 -25.27 -10.02
CA ASP A 423 1.06 -25.25 -9.01
C ASP A 423 2.43 -24.89 -9.59
N ARG A 424 2.67 -25.23 -10.87
CA ARG A 424 3.92 -24.90 -11.58
C ARG A 424 4.23 -23.39 -11.69
N PHE A 425 3.25 -22.52 -11.47
CA PHE A 425 3.43 -21.07 -11.54
C PHE A 425 3.52 -20.42 -10.15
N ARG A 426 3.22 -21.18 -9.09
CA ARG A 426 3.31 -20.66 -7.73
C ARG A 426 4.76 -20.50 -7.37
N ASP A 427 5.06 -19.40 -6.68
CA ASP A 427 6.36 -19.18 -6.07
C ASP A 427 7.52 -19.18 -7.10
N GLN A 428 7.22 -18.88 -8.36
CA GLN A 428 8.21 -18.86 -9.45
C GLN A 428 8.93 -17.52 -9.64
N LEU A 429 8.44 -16.46 -8.98
CA LEU A 429 8.95 -15.10 -9.16
C LEU A 429 9.82 -14.68 -7.97
N GLY A 430 10.85 -13.90 -8.27
CA GLY A 430 11.80 -13.38 -7.29
C GLY A 430 12.42 -12.05 -7.72
N GLY A 431 13.71 -11.88 -7.42
CA GLY A 431 14.49 -10.66 -7.59
C GLY A 431 14.10 -9.57 -6.60
N ASN A 432 15.02 -8.64 -6.35
CA ASN A 432 14.79 -7.49 -5.47
C ASN A 432 14.94 -6.17 -6.24
N TYR A 433 13.88 -5.37 -6.27
CA TYR A 433 13.90 -4.07 -6.96
C TYR A 433 13.11 -3.06 -6.14
N GLN A 434 13.76 -2.47 -5.15
CA GLN A 434 13.17 -1.50 -4.24
C GLN A 434 13.58 -0.06 -4.61
N ALA A 435 12.77 0.91 -4.18
CA ALA A 435 13.11 2.32 -4.30
C ALA A 435 14.29 2.66 -3.38
N ALA A 436 15.10 3.63 -3.81
CA ALA A 436 16.15 4.18 -2.94
C ALA A 436 15.53 4.82 -1.68
N PRO A 437 16.21 4.75 -0.52
CA PRO A 437 15.79 5.46 0.68
C PRO A 437 15.59 6.96 0.39
N TYR A 438 14.54 7.55 0.95
CA TYR A 438 14.27 8.96 0.74
C TYR A 438 15.23 9.84 1.54
N ASN A 439 15.85 10.79 0.83
CA ASN A 439 16.57 11.89 1.45
C ASN A 439 16.55 13.12 0.52
N PRO A 440 16.23 14.33 1.04
CA PRO A 440 16.15 15.54 0.23
C PRO A 440 17.51 15.95 -0.37
N ASN A 441 18.62 15.66 0.31
CA ASN A 441 19.97 16.01 -0.12
C ASN A 441 20.55 14.99 -1.13
N GLY A 442 19.85 13.88 -1.37
CA GLY A 442 20.24 12.83 -2.31
C GLY A 442 21.19 11.80 -1.70
N MET A 443 21.97 11.14 -2.55
CA MET A 443 22.92 10.09 -2.18
C MET A 443 24.23 10.29 -2.95
N ASP A 444 25.32 9.78 -2.38
CA ASP A 444 26.63 9.71 -3.05
C ASP A 444 27.05 8.24 -3.21
N VAL A 445 27.74 7.93 -4.30
CA VAL A 445 28.43 6.65 -4.44
C VAL A 445 29.61 6.65 -3.47
N VAL A 446 29.63 5.70 -2.53
CA VAL A 446 30.71 5.55 -1.55
C VAL A 446 31.63 4.38 -1.87
N LEU A 447 31.14 3.42 -2.65
CA LEU A 447 31.89 2.26 -3.07
C LEU A 447 31.33 1.75 -4.40
N GLU A 448 32.21 1.41 -5.32
CA GLU A 448 31.85 0.75 -6.58
C GLU A 448 32.93 -0.26 -6.94
N GLU A 449 32.52 -1.46 -7.34
CA GLU A 449 33.42 -2.52 -7.76
C GLU A 449 32.75 -3.41 -8.81
N SER A 450 33.48 -3.68 -9.90
CA SER A 450 33.14 -4.69 -10.90
C SER A 450 34.21 -5.77 -10.87
N CYS A 451 33.82 -7.04 -10.95
CA CYS A 451 34.76 -8.15 -11.07
C CYS A 451 34.27 -9.19 -12.08
N GLY A 452 35.07 -9.43 -13.12
CA GLY A 452 34.82 -10.48 -14.11
C GLY A 452 35.45 -11.83 -13.75
N LEU A 453 35.84 -12.04 -12.48
CA LEU A 453 36.35 -13.32 -11.94
C LEU A 453 37.66 -13.88 -12.53
N GLU A 454 38.25 -13.21 -13.51
CA GLU A 454 39.52 -13.61 -14.14
C GLU A 454 40.75 -13.40 -13.24
N GLY A 455 40.70 -12.38 -12.38
CA GLY A 455 41.76 -12.02 -11.44
C GLY A 455 41.28 -11.94 -10.00
N GLY A 456 42.16 -11.50 -9.10
CA GLY A 456 41.77 -11.20 -7.73
C GLY A 456 40.81 -10.01 -7.68
N CYS A 457 39.61 -10.21 -7.17
CA CYS A 457 38.71 -9.10 -6.81
C CYS A 457 39.10 -8.55 -5.43
N SER A 458 38.84 -7.27 -5.18
CA SER A 458 39.20 -6.67 -3.89
C SER A 458 38.21 -7.00 -2.78
N ARG A 459 36.91 -7.06 -3.09
CA ARG A 459 35.84 -7.31 -2.09
C ARG A 459 34.95 -8.49 -2.39
N TRP A 460 35.01 -9.00 -3.62
CA TRP A 460 34.34 -10.24 -4.00
C TRP A 460 35.26 -11.42 -3.71
N GLN A 461 34.93 -12.22 -2.70
CA GLN A 461 35.80 -13.31 -2.22
C GLN A 461 34.99 -14.58 -1.99
N GLY A 462 35.67 -15.72 -1.91
CA GLY A 462 35.03 -17.02 -1.76
C GLY A 462 34.36 -17.52 -3.03
N GLY A 463 33.52 -18.54 -2.88
CA GLY A 463 32.95 -19.29 -3.99
C GLY A 463 33.98 -20.18 -4.71
N ARG A 464 33.48 -21.15 -5.48
CA ARG A 464 34.32 -22.02 -6.32
C ARG A 464 34.45 -21.41 -7.71
N ILE A 465 35.62 -20.81 -8.01
CA ILE A 465 35.88 -20.12 -9.29
C ILE A 465 36.72 -21.01 -10.20
N GLU A 466 36.16 -21.47 -11.31
CA GLU A 466 36.76 -22.45 -12.21
C GLU A 466 36.71 -21.99 -13.66
N GLU A 467 37.62 -22.51 -14.49
CA GLU A 467 37.51 -22.35 -15.93
C GLU A 467 36.35 -23.19 -16.49
N ARG A 468 35.53 -22.57 -17.34
CA ARG A 468 34.39 -23.22 -18.00
C ARG A 468 34.31 -22.78 -19.47
N PRO A 469 34.10 -23.70 -20.41
CA PRO A 469 33.83 -23.35 -21.80
C PRO A 469 32.62 -22.42 -21.99
N GLU A 470 31.67 -22.50 -21.07
CA GLU A 470 30.45 -21.68 -21.06
C GLU A 470 30.69 -20.25 -20.55
N ALA A 471 31.87 -19.92 -20.04
CA ALA A 471 32.20 -18.59 -19.51
C ALA A 471 31.90 -17.48 -20.54
N ARG A 472 31.38 -16.35 -20.07
CA ARG A 472 30.93 -15.27 -20.96
C ARG A 472 32.12 -14.49 -21.52
N ALA A 473 33.13 -14.24 -20.70
CA ALA A 473 34.38 -13.58 -21.10
C ALA A 473 35.55 -14.26 -20.39
N ASN A 474 36.62 -14.56 -21.15
CA ASN A 474 37.95 -14.95 -20.68
C ASN A 474 38.13 -16.18 -19.76
N GLY A 475 37.06 -16.91 -19.44
CA GLY A 475 37.15 -18.34 -19.14
C GLY A 475 36.75 -18.74 -17.72
N ARG A 476 36.73 -17.85 -16.72
CA ARG A 476 36.44 -18.20 -15.33
C ARG A 476 35.05 -17.80 -14.88
N VAL A 477 34.40 -18.67 -14.13
CA VAL A 477 33.06 -18.44 -13.58
C VAL A 477 32.96 -18.94 -12.14
N CYS A 478 32.10 -18.33 -11.35
CA CYS A 478 31.71 -18.88 -10.06
C CYS A 478 30.68 -20.00 -10.30
N VAL A 479 31.02 -21.21 -9.89
CA VAL A 479 30.22 -22.42 -10.13
C VAL A 479 29.40 -22.74 -8.89
N PHE A 480 28.09 -22.91 -9.07
CA PHE A 480 27.20 -23.56 -8.12
C PHE A 480 26.87 -24.98 -8.58
N ASP A 481 26.98 -25.93 -7.66
CA ASP A 481 26.54 -27.30 -7.80
C ASP A 481 26.12 -27.86 -6.43
N ALA A 482 25.86 -29.16 -6.36
CA ALA A 482 25.47 -29.83 -5.11
C ALA A 482 26.53 -29.76 -4.00
N SER A 483 27.81 -29.51 -4.32
CA SER A 483 28.88 -29.36 -3.34
C SER A 483 29.11 -27.91 -2.90
N THR A 484 28.47 -26.95 -3.57
CA THR A 484 28.70 -25.52 -3.35
C THR A 484 27.47 -24.90 -2.69
N GLU A 485 27.58 -24.62 -1.39
CA GLU A 485 26.51 -24.00 -0.61
C GLU A 485 26.49 -22.47 -0.74
N TYR A 486 27.66 -21.82 -0.63
CA TYR A 486 27.81 -20.37 -0.72
C TYR A 486 28.65 -20.00 -1.93
N GLY A 487 28.23 -18.94 -2.64
CA GLY A 487 28.95 -18.45 -3.81
C GLY A 487 30.04 -17.44 -3.47
N ILE A 488 30.38 -16.67 -4.50
CA ILE A 488 31.17 -15.47 -4.32
C ILE A 488 30.40 -14.45 -3.48
N THR A 489 31.09 -13.86 -2.51
CA THR A 489 30.53 -12.96 -1.49
C THR A 489 31.19 -11.60 -1.62
N PHE A 490 30.37 -10.56 -1.74
CA PHE A 490 30.82 -9.19 -1.57
C PHE A 490 30.86 -8.85 -0.09
N THR A 491 31.95 -8.27 0.39
CA THR A 491 32.08 -7.82 1.79
C THR A 491 32.67 -6.42 1.88
N ALA A 492 32.10 -5.57 2.73
CA ALA A 492 32.65 -4.26 3.08
C ALA A 492 32.36 -3.91 4.55
N THR A 493 33.29 -3.27 5.23
CA THR A 493 33.12 -2.84 6.63
C THR A 493 33.08 -1.32 6.74
N THR A 494 32.84 -0.80 7.94
CA THR A 494 32.75 0.63 8.21
C THR A 494 34.08 1.39 8.15
N ASP A 495 35.18 0.73 7.77
CA ASP A 495 36.43 1.42 7.42
C ASP A 495 36.31 2.17 6.08
N ARG A 496 35.46 1.68 5.18
CA ARG A 496 35.16 2.27 3.87
C ARG A 496 33.73 2.75 3.73
N LEU A 497 32.80 2.21 4.50
CA LEU A 497 31.40 2.59 4.47
C LEU A 497 31.07 3.60 5.59
N PRO A 498 30.24 4.62 5.31
CA PRO A 498 29.85 5.56 6.35
C PRO A 498 28.88 4.92 7.36
N THR A 499 29.04 5.28 8.64
CA THR A 499 28.11 4.93 9.71
C THR A 499 26.96 5.94 9.81
N GLY A 500 25.84 5.52 10.40
CA GLY A 500 24.68 6.41 10.65
C GLY A 500 23.94 6.89 9.40
N ARG A 501 24.34 6.44 8.20
CA ARG A 501 23.73 6.77 6.91
C ARG A 501 23.12 5.51 6.30
N ALA A 502 21.84 5.58 5.90
CA ALA A 502 21.22 4.48 5.17
C ALA A 502 21.94 4.27 3.82
N LEU A 503 22.07 3.02 3.40
CA LEU A 503 22.73 2.63 2.17
C LEU A 503 21.74 2.13 1.13
N PHE A 504 22.16 2.15 -0.13
CA PHE A 504 21.40 1.60 -1.25
C PHE A 504 22.33 0.86 -2.18
N LEU A 505 22.15 -0.45 -2.26
CA LEU A 505 22.95 -1.35 -3.06
C LEU A 505 22.35 -1.50 -4.45
N GLU A 506 23.19 -1.35 -5.46
CA GLU A 506 22.91 -1.77 -6.83
C GLU A 506 23.82 -2.95 -7.14
N VAL A 507 23.23 -4.13 -7.27
CA VAL A 507 23.97 -5.37 -7.52
C VAL A 507 23.68 -5.82 -8.94
N GLY A 508 24.72 -6.12 -9.72
CA GLY A 508 24.61 -6.68 -11.06
C GLY A 508 25.37 -7.99 -11.16
N LEU A 509 24.91 -8.91 -12.00
CA LEU A 509 25.64 -10.12 -12.35
C LEU A 509 25.14 -10.72 -13.66
N GLN A 510 25.94 -11.61 -14.23
CA GLN A 510 25.56 -12.54 -15.27
C GLN A 510 25.29 -13.90 -14.66
N ARG A 511 24.20 -14.55 -15.10
CA ARG A 511 23.84 -15.90 -14.68
C ARG A 511 23.58 -16.76 -15.91
N PHE A 512 24.14 -17.97 -15.91
CA PHE A 512 23.85 -19.01 -16.90
C PHE A 512 23.26 -20.24 -16.23
N GLU A 513 22.25 -20.81 -16.89
CA GLU A 513 21.61 -22.08 -16.51
C GLU A 513 21.61 -23.05 -17.68
N ALA A 514 22.11 -24.26 -17.47
CA ALA A 514 22.04 -25.31 -18.48
C ALA A 514 20.61 -25.86 -18.61
N ARG A 515 19.90 -26.05 -17.48
CA ARG A 515 18.50 -26.49 -17.46
C ARG A 515 17.63 -25.46 -16.76
N ALA A 516 16.40 -25.34 -17.22
CA ALA A 516 15.47 -24.36 -16.67
C ALA A 516 15.10 -24.71 -15.23
N GLY A 517 15.32 -23.77 -14.31
CA GLY A 517 14.96 -23.92 -12.90
C GLY A 517 16.11 -24.36 -12.01
N ASP A 518 17.32 -24.48 -12.55
CA ASP A 518 18.49 -24.91 -11.78
C ASP A 518 18.86 -23.90 -10.68
N SER A 519 18.52 -22.60 -10.75
CA SER A 519 18.60 -21.68 -9.59
C SER A 519 17.26 -21.33 -8.96
N HIS A 520 16.19 -22.09 -9.20
CA HIS A 520 14.87 -21.79 -8.63
C HIS A 520 14.89 -21.72 -7.10
N ALA A 521 15.65 -22.60 -6.46
CA ALA A 521 15.79 -22.66 -5.00
C ALA A 521 16.88 -21.71 -4.45
N MET A 522 17.64 -21.02 -5.30
CA MET A 522 18.73 -20.17 -4.85
C MET A 522 18.24 -18.84 -4.31
N LEU A 523 18.83 -18.43 -3.20
CA LEU A 523 18.55 -17.18 -2.54
C LEU A 523 19.74 -16.23 -2.72
N ALA A 524 19.44 -14.96 -2.92
CA ALA A 524 20.37 -13.87 -2.71
C ALA A 524 20.13 -13.30 -1.31
N ILE A 525 21.21 -13.05 -0.58
CA ILE A 525 21.19 -12.60 0.81
C ILE A 525 21.94 -11.27 0.90
N THR A 526 21.29 -10.27 1.49
CA THR A 526 21.97 -9.08 2.01
C THR A 526 21.98 -9.16 3.53
N GLU A 527 23.16 -9.03 4.13
CA GLU A 527 23.34 -9.18 5.57
C GLU A 527 24.20 -8.04 6.12
N VAL A 528 23.83 -7.54 7.29
CA VAL A 528 24.68 -6.68 8.12
C VAL A 528 24.90 -7.40 9.44
N GLU A 529 26.15 -7.66 9.76
CA GLU A 529 26.60 -8.25 11.01
C GLU A 529 27.25 -7.15 11.86
N HIS A 530 26.86 -7.07 13.14
CA HIS A 530 27.47 -6.19 14.12
C HIS A 530 28.88 -6.64 14.48
N ALA A 531 29.65 -5.75 15.09
CA ALA A 531 31.01 -6.05 15.56
C ALA A 531 31.07 -7.20 16.58
N ASP A 532 29.97 -7.49 17.28
CA ASP A 532 29.83 -8.57 18.25
C ASP A 532 29.36 -9.91 17.63
N GLY A 533 29.18 -9.95 16.30
CA GLY A 533 28.69 -11.12 15.56
C GLY A 533 27.17 -11.24 15.51
N GLY A 534 26.41 -10.31 16.09
CA GLY A 534 24.95 -10.29 16.00
C GLY A 534 24.46 -9.82 14.63
N THR A 535 23.39 -10.42 14.09
CA THR A 535 22.80 -9.98 12.82
C THR A 535 21.94 -8.72 13.02
N ALA A 536 22.36 -7.60 12.44
CA ALA A 536 21.66 -6.31 12.46
C ALA A 536 20.54 -6.24 11.41
N TYR A 537 20.80 -6.81 10.24
CA TYR A 537 19.89 -6.79 9.10
C TYR A 537 20.11 -8.05 8.26
N TYR A 538 19.02 -8.66 7.79
CA TYR A 538 19.05 -9.86 6.99
C TYR A 538 17.86 -9.85 6.02
N GLU A 539 18.13 -9.81 4.72
CA GLU A 539 17.09 -9.83 3.69
C GLU A 539 17.36 -10.93 2.65
N PRO A 540 16.66 -12.07 2.74
CA PRO A 540 16.69 -13.11 1.74
C PRO A 540 15.67 -12.86 0.63
N PHE A 541 16.05 -13.11 -0.63
CA PHE A 541 15.12 -13.13 -1.75
C PHE A 541 15.54 -14.13 -2.83
N ARG A 542 14.58 -14.64 -3.60
CA ARG A 542 14.87 -15.56 -4.71
C ARG A 542 15.71 -14.87 -5.79
N MET A 543 16.75 -15.55 -6.28
CA MET A 543 17.66 -15.03 -7.30
C MET A 543 16.92 -14.56 -8.56
N ASN A 544 16.04 -15.39 -9.11
CA ASN A 544 15.46 -15.16 -10.43
C ASN A 544 14.21 -14.26 -10.39
N PRO A 545 14.18 -13.15 -11.15
CA PRO A 545 12.97 -12.36 -11.33
C PRO A 545 11.82 -13.14 -11.96
N VAL A 546 12.12 -13.93 -12.98
CA VAL A 546 11.23 -14.86 -13.70
C VAL A 546 12.00 -16.14 -13.98
N PRO A 547 11.33 -17.29 -14.22
CA PRO A 547 12.01 -18.50 -14.66
C PRO A 547 12.87 -18.24 -15.90
N PRO A 548 14.11 -18.72 -15.91
CA PRO A 548 15.10 -18.33 -16.89
C PRO A 548 14.98 -19.11 -18.20
N THR A 549 15.65 -18.61 -19.23
CA THR A 549 15.84 -19.34 -20.49
C THR A 549 17.09 -20.21 -20.40
N PRO A 550 16.98 -21.54 -20.53
CA PRO A 550 18.14 -22.42 -20.46
C PRO A 550 19.09 -22.20 -21.63
N GLY A 551 20.39 -22.42 -21.40
CA GLY A 551 21.45 -22.30 -22.39
C GLY A 551 21.82 -20.87 -22.76
N ARG A 552 21.45 -19.87 -21.95
CA ARG A 552 21.77 -18.46 -22.20
C ARG A 552 22.25 -17.75 -20.94
N TRP A 553 23.20 -16.83 -21.14
CA TRP A 553 23.57 -15.85 -20.13
C TRP A 553 22.49 -14.77 -20.03
N GLU A 554 22.02 -14.51 -18.82
CA GLU A 554 21.06 -13.46 -18.52
C GLU A 554 21.64 -12.48 -17.48
N GLN A 555 21.51 -11.17 -17.75
CA GLN A 555 21.86 -10.12 -16.80
C GLN A 555 20.77 -10.07 -15.71
N LEU A 556 21.21 -10.11 -14.45
CA LEU A 556 20.37 -9.82 -13.30
C LEU A 556 20.81 -8.51 -12.66
N GLU A 557 19.85 -7.76 -12.15
CA GLU A 557 20.08 -6.53 -11.40
C GLU A 557 19.17 -6.49 -10.17
N TYR A 558 19.74 -6.10 -9.04
CA TYR A 558 19.04 -5.93 -7.78
C TYR A 558 19.26 -4.53 -7.22
N ARG A 559 18.23 -4.03 -6.52
CA ARG A 559 18.24 -2.72 -5.86
C ARG A 559 17.72 -2.86 -4.44
N ILE A 560 18.59 -2.65 -3.46
CA ILE A 560 18.39 -3.11 -2.09
C ILE A 560 18.68 -1.96 -1.10
N PRO A 561 17.67 -1.43 -0.38
CA PRO A 561 17.89 -0.48 0.69
C PRO A 561 18.42 -1.20 1.93
N VAL A 562 19.48 -0.65 2.53
CA VAL A 562 20.10 -1.20 3.75
C VAL A 562 20.04 -0.12 4.84
N PRO A 563 19.64 -0.48 6.09
CA PRO A 563 19.57 0.47 7.19
C PRO A 563 20.94 1.08 7.53
N PRO A 564 20.98 2.18 8.29
CA PRO A 564 22.24 2.77 8.76
C PRO A 564 23.14 1.78 9.50
N LEU A 565 24.42 1.75 9.15
CA LEU A 565 25.44 0.92 9.81
C LEU A 565 25.93 1.54 11.12
N GLN A 566 26.28 0.71 12.09
CA GLN A 566 27.00 1.08 13.32
C GLN A 566 28.52 0.85 13.16
N PRO A 567 29.37 1.54 13.94
CA PRO A 567 30.81 1.33 13.88
C PRO A 567 31.21 -0.14 14.12
N GLY A 568 32.01 -0.69 13.21
CA GLY A 568 32.46 -2.08 13.26
C GLY A 568 31.54 -3.07 12.53
N ASP A 569 30.38 -2.62 12.04
CA ASP A 569 29.49 -3.46 11.24
C ASP A 569 30.17 -3.93 9.93
N ARG A 570 29.76 -5.12 9.49
CA ARG A 570 30.16 -5.73 8.22
C ARG A 570 28.93 -5.94 7.35
N LEU A 571 28.94 -5.33 6.16
CA LEU A 571 27.96 -5.54 5.10
C LEU A 571 28.44 -6.69 4.19
N SER A 572 27.55 -7.64 3.94
CA SER A 572 27.78 -8.78 3.05
C SER A 572 26.64 -8.93 2.04
N PHE A 573 26.97 -9.32 0.82
CA PHE A 573 26.01 -9.80 -0.18
C PHE A 573 26.52 -11.09 -0.82
N TYR A 574 25.69 -12.14 -0.85
CA TYR A 574 26.06 -13.44 -1.40
C TYR A 574 24.85 -14.23 -1.88
N PHE A 575 25.12 -15.30 -2.63
CA PHE A 575 24.11 -16.28 -3.01
C PHE A 575 24.24 -17.55 -2.15
N TRP A 576 23.11 -18.06 -1.71
CA TRP A 576 22.97 -19.25 -0.88
C TRP A 576 22.18 -20.33 -1.61
N ASN A 577 22.83 -21.48 -1.83
CA ASN A 577 22.27 -22.71 -2.37
C ASN A 577 21.82 -23.63 -1.23
N GLN A 578 20.89 -23.15 -0.41
CA GLN A 578 20.43 -23.81 0.83
C GLN A 578 20.06 -25.29 0.66
N GLY A 579 19.48 -25.66 -0.49
CA GLY A 579 19.04 -27.02 -0.78
C GLY A 579 20.05 -27.88 -1.54
N HIS A 580 21.25 -27.36 -1.85
CA HIS A 580 22.25 -28.02 -2.70
C HIS A 580 21.70 -28.50 -4.06
N ALA A 581 20.61 -27.90 -4.52
CA ALA A 581 19.97 -28.21 -5.79
C ALA A 581 20.38 -27.24 -6.91
N GLY A 582 20.97 -26.11 -6.53
CA GLY A 582 21.49 -25.05 -7.40
C GLY A 582 22.53 -25.57 -8.39
N GLN A 583 22.31 -25.38 -9.69
CA GLN A 583 23.31 -25.66 -10.74
C GLN A 583 23.43 -24.49 -11.71
N VAL A 584 24.22 -23.48 -11.34
CA VAL A 584 24.37 -22.26 -12.14
C VAL A 584 25.80 -21.79 -12.22
N LEU A 585 26.07 -21.03 -13.28
CA LEU A 585 27.31 -20.29 -13.43
C LEU A 585 27.02 -18.80 -13.22
N ILE A 586 27.83 -18.14 -12.41
CA ILE A 586 27.78 -16.69 -12.17
C ILE A 586 29.06 -16.07 -12.69
N ASP A 587 28.91 -14.93 -13.37
CA ASP A 587 30.01 -14.18 -13.97
C ASP A 587 29.71 -12.67 -13.90
N ASP A 588 30.70 -11.83 -14.23
CA ASP A 588 30.60 -10.38 -14.35
C ASP A 588 29.82 -9.71 -13.19
N VAL A 589 30.28 -9.92 -11.96
CA VAL A 589 29.61 -9.37 -10.77
C VAL A 589 29.92 -7.88 -10.59
N PHE A 590 28.92 -7.14 -10.14
CA PHE A 590 28.97 -5.70 -9.92
C PHE A 590 28.30 -5.34 -8.59
N MET A 591 28.92 -4.45 -7.84
CA MET A 591 28.35 -3.82 -6.65
C MET A 591 28.61 -2.32 -6.69
N ARG A 592 27.55 -1.54 -6.54
CA ARG A 592 27.63 -0.12 -6.20
C ARG A 592 26.86 0.15 -4.92
N VAL A 593 27.53 0.75 -3.95
CA VAL A 593 26.96 1.18 -2.68
C VAL A 593 26.82 2.69 -2.71
N ASN A 594 25.58 3.15 -2.64
CA ASN A 594 25.26 4.55 -2.45
C ASN A 594 24.94 4.79 -0.97
N ALA A 595 25.35 5.94 -0.42
CA ALA A 595 24.99 6.35 0.93
C ALA A 595 24.17 7.64 0.90
N VAL A 596 23.06 7.64 1.61
CA VAL A 596 22.20 8.81 1.80
C VAL A 596 22.98 9.98 2.40
N ARG A 597 22.91 11.18 1.83
CA ARG A 597 23.60 12.35 2.39
C ARG A 597 23.05 12.72 3.77
N PRO A 598 23.86 13.28 4.69
CA PRO A 598 23.36 13.84 5.95
C PRO A 598 22.23 14.85 5.71
N TYR A 599 21.26 14.93 6.63
CA TYR A 599 20.10 15.82 6.54
C TYR A 599 20.46 17.30 6.66
#